data_AF-A0A932HA38-F1
#
_entry.id   AF-A0A932HA38-F1
#
_cell.length_a   1.000
_cell.length_b   1.000
_cell.length_c   1.000
_cell.angle_alpha   90.00
_cell.angle_beta   90.00
_cell.angle_gamma   90.00
#
_symmetry.space_group_name_H-M   'P 1'
#
loop_
_entity.id
_entity.type
_entity.pdbx_description
1 polymer ?
#
loop_
_entity_poly.entity_id
_entity_poly.type
_entity_poly.pdbx_seq_one_letter_code
_entity_poly.pdbx_strand_id
1 'polypeptide(L)'
;METIKLRISGMTCEHCAQTVGKALSAVSGVVGARVSYEEGSAQVEAKNAVDAGLLVRAVKAKGYGAEVSRSTDTAARRVGDSPLHIAIIGGGSAAFACAIRAVEEGARVTLIENGTLGGTCVNVGCVPSKIMIRGAHIVHEAQHHAFDGIGKAAPALDRRRMLAQQQARVDELRQAKYQGILDANPGITLVRGRARFKAPHVLEVRRNDGAVREIRADRVLVATGASPAVLPIPGLKETPFWTSTEALVADAIPQHLIVLGGSVVGLELGQAFARLGARVTVFELLDRLLPIEDEEISQGLREALEAEGIEVHTGFKTESVAHRNGRFEIAGNGKTFTGERLLVATGRRPNTADLGLEAIGVKTLGNGAIEVNERLETNVPGVYAAGDCTSHPQFVYVAAAGGTRAAINMNGGEAALDLAAIPAVVFTDPQVATAGLNERSARKRGIAVETRVLTLDNVPRALANFDTRGFIKLVADAGTGRLLGAQVLAPEAGEIIQTAVLAIRYGMTVGALANEIFPYLVMAEGLKLCAQTFTKDVK
;
A
#
# COMPACT_ATOMS: atom_id res chain seq x y z
N MET A 1 26.20 -36.10 29.80
CA MET A 1 24.96 -35.40 30.16
C MET A 1 24.36 -34.86 28.90
N GLU A 2 23.09 -35.15 28.66
CA GLU A 2 22.36 -34.66 27.49
C GLU A 2 21.54 -33.44 27.89
N THR A 3 21.52 -32.41 27.05
CA THR A 3 20.68 -31.23 27.26
C THR A 3 19.53 -31.26 26.26
N ILE A 4 18.31 -31.42 26.75
CA ILE A 4 17.09 -31.43 25.96
C ILE A 4 16.42 -30.06 26.10
N LYS A 5 16.13 -29.42 24.97
CA LYS A 5 15.38 -28.15 24.95
C LYS A 5 13.91 -28.40 24.64
N LEU A 6 13.03 -27.67 25.30
CA LEU A 6 11.58 -27.71 25.07
C LEU A 6 11.07 -26.30 24.79
N ARG A 7 10.14 -26.18 23.84
CA ARG A 7 9.32 -24.98 23.68
C ARG A 7 8.05 -25.18 24.50
N ILE A 8 7.69 -24.19 25.30
CA ILE A 8 6.58 -24.24 26.24
C ILE A 8 5.61 -23.08 25.96
N SER A 9 4.34 -23.38 25.79
CA SER A 9 3.28 -22.37 25.56
C SER A 9 2.29 -22.34 26.71
N GLY A 10 1.68 -21.16 26.93
CA GLY A 10 0.69 -20.95 28.00
C GLY A 10 1.27 -20.53 29.35
N MET A 11 2.58 -20.34 29.47
CA MET A 11 3.17 -19.70 30.65
C MET A 11 3.04 -18.18 30.53
N THR A 12 2.53 -17.52 31.57
CA THR A 12 2.31 -16.05 31.58
C THR A 12 2.98 -15.34 32.74
N CYS A 13 3.61 -16.08 33.66
CA CYS A 13 4.30 -15.53 34.83
C CYS A 13 5.36 -16.50 35.37
N GLU A 14 6.18 -16.00 36.30
CA GLU A 14 7.24 -16.76 36.98
C GLU A 14 6.71 -18.00 37.73
N HIS A 15 5.50 -17.92 38.30
CA HIS A 15 4.89 -19.06 38.98
C HIS A 15 4.57 -20.22 38.02
N CYS A 16 4.24 -19.93 36.76
CA CYS A 16 4.08 -20.95 35.71
C CYS A 16 5.42 -21.64 35.40
N ALA A 17 6.50 -20.88 35.27
CA ALA A 17 7.85 -21.42 35.03
C ALA A 17 8.30 -22.36 36.15
N GLN A 18 8.07 -21.98 37.42
CA GLN A 18 8.37 -22.84 38.57
C GLN A 18 7.55 -24.14 38.57
N THR A 19 6.28 -24.06 38.18
CA THR A 19 5.38 -25.23 38.10
C THR A 19 5.84 -26.21 37.02
N VAL A 20 6.20 -25.70 35.85
CA VAL A 20 6.78 -26.47 34.75
C VAL A 20 8.15 -27.05 35.14
N GLY A 21 9.01 -26.28 35.80
CA GLY A 21 10.32 -26.71 36.26
C GLY A 21 10.25 -27.88 37.25
N LYS A 22 9.31 -27.82 38.21
CA LYS A 22 9.05 -28.94 39.14
C LYS A 22 8.58 -30.20 38.41
N ALA A 23 7.72 -30.05 37.41
CA ALA A 23 7.22 -31.18 36.63
C ALA A 23 8.32 -31.86 35.82
N LEU A 24 9.23 -31.07 35.23
CA LEU A 24 10.37 -31.59 34.46
C LEU A 24 11.40 -32.29 35.36
N SER A 25 11.73 -31.69 36.52
CA SER A 25 12.66 -32.29 37.49
C SER A 25 12.15 -33.58 38.13
N ALA A 26 10.84 -33.85 38.08
CA ALA A 26 10.24 -35.08 38.60
C ALA A 26 10.35 -36.27 37.62
N VAL A 27 10.80 -36.04 36.37
CA VAL A 27 10.98 -37.10 35.38
C VAL A 27 12.27 -37.87 35.65
N SER A 28 12.18 -39.20 35.77
CA SER A 28 13.33 -40.06 36.06
C SER A 28 14.45 -39.88 35.03
N GLY A 29 15.66 -39.59 35.51
CA GLY A 29 16.84 -39.36 34.67
C GLY A 29 17.19 -37.88 34.44
N VAL A 30 16.29 -36.95 34.80
CA VAL A 30 16.58 -35.50 34.83
C VAL A 30 17.41 -35.16 36.07
N VAL A 31 18.45 -34.37 35.87
CA VAL A 31 19.33 -33.85 36.94
C VAL A 31 19.21 -32.35 37.16
N GLY A 32 18.67 -31.61 36.19
CA GLY A 32 18.39 -30.20 36.30
C GLY A 32 17.39 -29.75 35.25
N ALA A 33 16.55 -28.78 35.59
CA ALA A 33 15.65 -28.13 34.66
C ALA A 33 15.65 -26.62 34.90
N ARG A 34 15.89 -25.83 33.86
CA ARG A 34 15.75 -24.37 33.86
C ARG A 34 14.61 -24.00 32.95
N VAL A 35 13.69 -23.14 33.41
CA VAL A 35 12.49 -22.74 32.67
C VAL A 35 12.40 -21.22 32.65
N SER A 36 12.08 -20.65 31.48
CA SER A 36 11.87 -19.21 31.30
C SER A 36 10.47 -18.96 30.74
N TYR A 37 9.66 -18.18 31.45
CA TYR A 37 8.34 -17.77 30.95
C TYR A 37 8.45 -16.66 29.89
N GLU A 38 9.45 -15.77 29.99
CA GLU A 38 9.69 -14.70 29.02
C GLU A 38 10.09 -15.27 27.65
N GLU A 39 10.89 -16.34 27.64
CA GLU A 39 11.33 -17.01 26.41
C GLU A 39 10.37 -18.12 25.95
N GLY A 40 9.40 -18.50 26.78
CA GLY A 40 8.52 -19.65 26.54
C GLY A 40 9.31 -20.95 26.32
N SER A 41 10.34 -21.20 27.13
CA SER A 41 11.29 -22.29 26.90
C SER A 41 11.71 -23.02 28.18
N ALA A 42 12.18 -24.27 28.04
CA ALA A 42 12.82 -25.03 29.12
C ALA A 42 14.05 -25.78 28.62
N GLN A 43 15.10 -25.83 29.45
CA GLN A 43 16.31 -26.62 29.22
C GLN A 43 16.43 -27.67 30.31
N VAL A 44 16.56 -28.94 29.92
CA VAL A 44 16.60 -30.10 30.82
C VAL A 44 17.94 -30.78 30.66
N GLU A 45 18.68 -30.93 31.76
CA GLU A 45 19.92 -31.69 31.84
C GLU A 45 19.58 -33.10 32.32
N ALA A 46 20.05 -34.13 31.62
CA ALA A 46 19.79 -35.53 31.95
C ALA A 46 21.08 -36.36 32.01
N LYS A 47 21.11 -37.36 32.92
CA LYS A 47 22.27 -38.25 33.13
C LYS A 47 22.41 -39.30 32.01
N ASN A 48 21.31 -39.73 31.39
CA ASN A 48 21.22 -40.70 30.29
C ASN A 48 20.21 -40.19 29.23
N ALA A 49 20.03 -40.93 28.12
CA ALA A 49 19.00 -40.67 27.12
C ALA A 49 17.59 -40.78 27.75
N VAL A 50 17.04 -39.65 28.18
CA VAL A 50 15.66 -39.55 28.69
C VAL A 50 14.74 -39.39 27.49
N ASP A 51 13.67 -40.18 27.45
CA ASP A 51 12.65 -40.05 26.41
C ASP A 51 12.01 -38.66 26.47
N ALA A 52 12.27 -37.84 25.45
CA ALA A 52 11.76 -36.48 25.35
C ALA A 52 10.21 -36.43 25.30
N GLY A 53 9.56 -37.53 24.89
CA GLY A 53 8.11 -37.69 24.98
C GLY A 53 7.58 -37.71 26.43
N LEU A 54 8.36 -38.22 27.38
CA LEU A 54 8.02 -38.18 28.81
C LEU A 54 8.10 -36.76 29.37
N LEU A 55 9.10 -35.98 28.95
CA LEU A 55 9.23 -34.57 29.32
C LEU A 55 8.05 -33.74 28.80
N VAL A 56 7.66 -33.94 27.53
CA VAL A 56 6.49 -33.27 26.95
C VAL A 56 5.20 -33.65 27.68
N ARG A 57 5.00 -34.93 28.00
CA ARG A 57 3.83 -35.39 28.78
C ARG A 57 3.79 -34.78 30.17
N ALA A 58 4.93 -34.68 30.85
CA ALA A 58 5.00 -34.09 32.19
C ALA A 58 4.56 -32.62 32.21
N VAL A 59 4.93 -31.85 31.17
CA VAL A 59 4.50 -30.45 31.04
C VAL A 59 3.02 -30.35 30.66
N LYS A 60 2.55 -31.16 29.71
CA LYS A 60 1.14 -31.19 29.31
C LYS A 60 0.20 -31.57 30.46
N ALA A 61 0.64 -32.46 31.34
CA ALA A 61 -0.11 -32.84 32.55
C ALA A 61 -0.30 -31.67 33.54
N LYS A 62 0.44 -30.56 33.39
CA LYS A 62 0.26 -29.32 34.17
C LYS A 62 -0.56 -28.25 33.45
N GLY A 63 -1.14 -28.56 32.28
CA GLY A 63 -1.99 -27.65 31.53
C GLY A 63 -1.25 -26.73 30.56
N TYR A 64 0.05 -26.93 30.35
CA TYR A 64 0.87 -26.12 29.43
C TYR A 64 1.13 -26.87 28.12
N GLY A 65 1.23 -26.14 27.02
CA GLY A 65 1.69 -26.73 25.76
C GLY A 65 3.19 -26.99 25.83
N ALA A 66 3.63 -28.13 25.29
CA ALA A 66 5.06 -28.47 25.25
C ALA A 66 5.39 -29.26 23.99
N GLU A 67 6.51 -28.90 23.38
CA GLU A 67 7.09 -29.60 22.24
C GLU A 67 8.60 -29.68 22.46
N VAL A 68 9.19 -30.82 22.08
CA VAL A 68 10.66 -30.92 22.08
C VAL A 68 11.14 -29.90 21.07
N SER A 69 11.90 -28.92 21.55
CA SER A 69 12.71 -28.08 20.69
C SER A 69 13.79 -29.02 20.19
N ARG A 70 13.49 -29.73 19.10
CA ARG A 70 14.53 -30.23 18.23
C ARG A 70 15.40 -29.01 18.04
N SER A 71 16.68 -29.11 18.39
CA SER A 71 17.57 -28.21 17.70
C SER A 71 17.18 -28.46 16.24
N THR A 72 16.75 -27.40 15.57
CA THR A 72 17.49 -27.13 14.36
C THR A 72 18.94 -27.09 14.84
N ASP A 73 19.57 -28.27 14.88
CA ASP A 73 20.70 -28.47 14.01
C ASP A 73 20.29 -27.70 12.77
N THR A 74 20.73 -26.44 12.75
CA THR A 74 21.06 -25.68 11.56
C THR A 74 21.15 -26.71 10.46
N ALA A 75 20.09 -26.91 9.65
CA ALA A 75 19.95 -28.08 8.80
C ALA A 75 21.31 -28.33 8.18
N ALA A 76 22.06 -29.33 8.69
CA ALA A 76 23.53 -29.26 8.81
C ALA A 76 24.05 -28.29 7.75
N ARG A 77 24.19 -27.00 8.09
CA ARG A 77 24.63 -26.03 7.08
C ARG A 77 26.01 -26.57 6.82
N ARG A 78 26.16 -27.27 5.68
CA ARG A 78 27.43 -27.89 5.32
C ARG A 78 28.43 -26.79 5.59
N VAL A 79 29.39 -27.05 6.46
CA VAL A 79 30.51 -26.14 6.64
C VAL A 79 31.13 -26.05 5.24
N GLY A 80 30.72 -25.03 4.48
CA GLY A 80 30.82 -25.02 3.01
C GLY A 80 29.69 -24.33 2.22
N ASP A 81 28.44 -24.23 2.69
CA ASP A 81 27.35 -23.60 1.92
C ASP A 81 27.22 -22.11 2.23
N SER A 82 27.48 -21.28 1.22
CA SER A 82 27.33 -19.83 1.31
C SER A 82 25.89 -19.45 1.63
N PRO A 83 25.64 -18.35 2.37
CA PRO A 83 24.28 -17.88 2.61
C PRO A 83 23.55 -17.64 1.28
N LEU A 84 22.27 -18.03 1.21
CA LEU A 84 21.41 -17.82 0.05
C LEU A 84 21.56 -16.37 -0.42
N HIS A 85 21.91 -16.20 -1.68
CA HIS A 85 22.06 -14.88 -2.28
C HIS A 85 20.80 -14.48 -3.00
N ILE A 86 20.15 -13.44 -2.51
CA ILE A 86 18.98 -12.82 -3.14
C ILE A 86 19.41 -11.50 -3.80
N ALA A 87 19.20 -11.38 -5.11
CA ALA A 87 19.33 -10.10 -5.80
C ALA A 87 17.96 -9.42 -5.92
N ILE A 88 17.90 -8.11 -5.69
CA ILE A 88 16.67 -7.33 -5.75
C ILE A 88 16.90 -6.17 -6.72
N ILE A 89 16.03 -6.03 -7.72
CA ILE A 89 16.07 -4.91 -8.68
C ILE A 89 15.04 -3.86 -8.25
N GLY A 90 15.51 -2.68 -7.87
CA GLY A 90 14.73 -1.57 -7.35
C GLY A 90 15.03 -1.27 -5.88
N GLY A 91 14.73 -0.04 -5.46
CA GLY A 91 14.93 0.48 -4.11
C GLY A 91 13.68 1.11 -3.50
N GLY A 92 12.49 0.71 -3.97
CA GLY A 92 11.20 1.11 -3.40
C GLY A 92 10.72 0.21 -2.25
N SER A 93 9.46 0.37 -1.83
CA SER A 93 8.92 -0.31 -0.64
C SER A 93 8.84 -1.83 -0.75
N ALA A 94 8.51 -2.39 -1.92
CA ALA A 94 8.58 -3.85 -2.15
C ALA A 94 10.01 -4.38 -1.99
N ALA A 95 10.98 -3.65 -2.55
CA ALA A 95 12.38 -4.02 -2.49
C ALA A 95 12.93 -4.00 -1.06
N PHE A 96 12.65 -2.95 -0.30
CA PHE A 96 13.10 -2.83 1.09
C PHE A 96 12.39 -3.80 2.03
N ALA A 97 11.09 -4.01 1.87
CA ALA A 97 10.36 -5.01 2.65
C ALA A 97 10.91 -6.43 2.40
N CYS A 98 11.27 -6.74 1.16
CA CYS A 98 11.96 -7.99 0.83
C CYS A 98 13.37 -8.04 1.42
N ALA A 99 14.18 -6.98 1.27
CA ALA A 99 15.56 -6.98 1.71
C ALA A 99 15.70 -7.18 3.23
N ILE A 100 14.88 -6.47 4.01
CA ILE A 100 14.84 -6.59 5.47
C ILE A 100 14.44 -8.03 5.85
N ARG A 101 13.32 -8.52 5.31
CA ARG A 101 12.81 -9.85 5.63
C ARG A 101 13.77 -10.96 5.22
N ALA A 102 14.41 -10.83 4.07
CA ALA A 102 15.38 -11.81 3.57
C ALA A 102 16.61 -11.92 4.50
N VAL A 103 17.12 -10.80 5.01
CA VAL A 103 18.25 -10.80 5.95
C VAL A 103 17.84 -11.34 7.32
N GLU A 104 16.64 -11.04 7.81
CA GLU A 104 16.09 -11.65 9.04
C GLU A 104 16.04 -13.19 8.95
N GLU A 105 15.83 -13.74 7.75
CA GLU A 105 15.82 -15.17 7.46
C GLU A 105 17.21 -15.75 7.11
N GLY A 106 18.27 -14.95 7.20
CA GLY A 106 19.66 -15.38 7.07
C GLY A 106 20.24 -15.39 5.65
N ALA A 107 19.55 -14.76 4.69
CA ALA A 107 20.05 -14.55 3.33
C ALA A 107 21.04 -13.37 3.25
N ARG A 108 21.95 -13.42 2.27
CA ARG A 108 22.71 -12.25 1.83
C ARG A 108 21.95 -11.56 0.71
N VAL A 109 21.79 -10.24 0.77
CA VAL A 109 21.04 -9.47 -0.22
C VAL A 109 21.96 -8.59 -1.05
N THR A 110 21.71 -8.51 -2.36
CA THR A 110 22.24 -7.44 -3.21
C THR A 110 21.09 -6.63 -3.78
N LEU A 111 20.91 -5.41 -3.29
CA LEU A 111 19.89 -4.48 -3.74
C LEU A 111 20.47 -3.58 -4.84
N ILE A 112 19.79 -3.47 -5.98
CA ILE A 112 20.29 -2.75 -7.16
C ILE A 112 19.34 -1.60 -7.48
N GLU A 113 19.83 -0.36 -7.39
CA GLU A 113 19.03 0.86 -7.60
C GLU A 113 19.81 1.86 -8.47
N ASN A 114 19.17 2.43 -9.49
CA ASN A 114 19.82 3.35 -10.44
C ASN A 114 19.49 4.83 -10.18
N GLY A 115 18.46 5.13 -9.40
CA GLY A 115 18.03 6.47 -9.02
C GLY A 115 18.07 6.69 -7.51
N THR A 116 17.15 7.53 -7.03
CA THR A 116 17.04 7.90 -5.62
C THR A 116 16.46 6.74 -4.80
N LEU A 117 17.10 6.40 -3.67
CA LEU A 117 16.58 5.36 -2.77
C LEU A 117 15.20 5.72 -2.23
N GLY A 118 14.40 4.70 -1.98
CA GLY A 118 13.01 4.82 -1.54
C GLY A 118 11.99 4.85 -2.66
N GLY A 119 12.44 4.92 -3.92
CA GLY A 119 11.57 4.86 -5.10
C GLY A 119 10.49 5.94 -5.10
N THR A 120 9.29 5.60 -5.56
CA THR A 120 8.21 6.56 -5.78
C THR A 120 7.62 7.12 -4.48
N CYS A 121 7.20 6.27 -3.54
CA CYS A 121 6.27 6.69 -2.48
C CYS A 121 6.83 7.77 -1.54
N VAL A 122 8.11 7.67 -1.15
CA VAL A 122 8.74 8.68 -0.29
C VAL A 122 9.19 9.92 -1.06
N ASN A 123 9.67 9.78 -2.29
CA ASN A 123 10.32 10.88 -3.01
C ASN A 123 9.36 11.72 -3.87
N VAL A 124 8.47 11.07 -4.61
CA VAL A 124 7.69 11.69 -5.71
C VAL A 124 6.25 11.17 -5.77
N GLY A 125 5.73 10.68 -4.65
CA GLY A 125 4.44 10.02 -4.56
C GLY A 125 3.71 10.34 -3.26
N CYS A 126 3.43 9.32 -2.45
CA CYS A 126 2.56 9.40 -1.28
C CYS A 126 2.97 10.52 -0.30
N VAL A 127 4.22 10.54 0.16
CA VAL A 127 4.67 11.50 1.19
C VAL A 127 4.52 12.95 0.72
N PRO A 128 5.15 13.39 -0.39
CA PRO A 128 5.04 14.77 -0.83
C PRO A 128 3.61 15.17 -1.19
N SER A 129 2.83 14.30 -1.85
CA SER A 129 1.43 14.61 -2.18
C SER A 129 0.57 14.82 -0.94
N LYS A 130 0.69 13.97 0.08
CA LYS A 130 -0.16 14.05 1.28
C LYS A 130 0.22 15.26 2.14
N ILE A 131 1.49 15.66 2.14
CA ILE A 131 1.93 16.92 2.75
C ILE A 131 1.31 18.12 2.02
N MET A 132 1.38 18.15 0.68
CA MET A 132 0.80 19.22 -0.13
C MET A 132 -0.72 19.33 0.05
N ILE A 133 -1.43 18.20 0.00
CA ILE A 133 -2.89 18.12 0.22
C ILE A 133 -3.26 18.66 1.60
N ARG A 134 -2.52 18.29 2.67
CA ARG A 134 -2.80 18.82 4.00
C ARG A 134 -2.60 20.34 4.07
N GLY A 135 -1.53 20.86 3.46
CA GLY A 135 -1.32 22.30 3.36
C GLY A 135 -2.44 23.01 2.60
N ALA A 136 -2.89 22.45 1.48
CA ALA A 136 -4.00 22.97 0.68
C ALA A 136 -5.33 22.95 1.45
N HIS A 137 -5.59 21.89 2.22
CA HIS A 137 -6.79 21.81 3.06
C HIS A 137 -6.78 22.87 4.18
N ILE A 138 -5.64 23.14 4.82
CA ILE A 138 -5.53 24.24 5.81
C ILE A 138 -5.88 25.60 5.17
N VAL A 139 -5.43 25.86 3.94
CA VAL A 139 -5.76 27.09 3.21
C VAL A 139 -7.26 27.16 2.92
N HIS A 140 -7.85 26.03 2.51
CA HIS A 140 -9.28 25.94 2.22
C HIS A 140 -10.13 26.17 3.48
N GLU A 141 -9.85 25.48 4.60
CA GLU A 141 -10.61 25.64 5.84
C GLU A 141 -10.56 27.07 6.39
N ALA A 142 -9.45 27.79 6.22
CA ALA A 142 -9.34 29.19 6.63
C ALA A 142 -10.26 30.14 5.82
N GLN A 143 -10.62 29.76 4.59
CA GLN A 143 -11.45 30.54 3.67
C GLN A 143 -12.90 30.05 3.63
N HIS A 144 -13.11 28.75 3.86
CA HIS A 144 -14.36 28.04 3.64
C HIS A 144 -14.64 27.12 4.83
N HIS A 145 -15.57 27.55 5.67
CA HIS A 145 -16.14 26.75 6.75
C HIS A 145 -17.59 27.17 7.01
N ALA A 146 -18.35 26.30 7.66
CA ALA A 146 -19.77 26.48 7.93
C ALA A 146 -20.07 27.29 9.21
N PHE A 147 -19.06 27.63 10.01
CA PHE A 147 -19.24 28.35 11.27
C PHE A 147 -19.26 29.88 11.08
N ASP A 148 -20.44 30.50 11.09
CA ASP A 148 -20.62 31.94 10.84
C ASP A 148 -19.94 32.87 11.87
N GLY A 149 -19.67 32.36 13.08
CA GLY A 149 -18.99 33.11 14.15
C GLY A 149 -17.48 33.26 13.97
N ILE A 150 -16.89 32.64 12.95
CA ILE A 150 -15.44 32.67 12.68
C ILE A 150 -15.19 33.48 11.40
N GLY A 151 -14.24 34.41 11.45
CA GLY A 151 -13.86 35.20 10.28
C GLY A 151 -13.16 34.34 9.22
N LYS A 152 -13.61 34.45 7.97
CA LYS A 152 -13.01 33.78 6.81
C LYS A 152 -11.93 34.68 6.21
N ALA A 153 -10.72 34.17 6.04
CA ALA A 153 -9.60 34.93 5.49
C ALA A 153 -8.66 34.06 4.66
N ALA A 154 -8.22 34.58 3.52
CA ALA A 154 -7.18 33.93 2.73
C ALA A 154 -5.80 34.11 3.41
N PRO A 155 -5.13 33.02 3.82
CA PRO A 155 -3.80 33.12 4.39
C PRO A 155 -2.79 33.53 3.33
N ALA A 156 -1.73 34.24 3.74
CA ALA A 156 -0.61 34.54 2.85
C ALA A 156 0.12 33.24 2.46
N LEU A 157 0.12 32.94 1.16
CA LEU A 157 0.71 31.71 0.64
C LEU A 157 2.15 31.92 0.16
N ASP A 158 3.08 31.16 0.73
CA ASP A 158 4.46 31.05 0.23
C ASP A 158 4.73 29.60 -0.20
N ARG A 159 4.53 29.33 -1.49
CA ARG A 159 4.70 27.98 -2.05
C ARG A 159 6.14 27.47 -1.92
N ARG A 160 7.15 28.35 -1.99
CA ARG A 160 8.57 27.98 -1.86
C ARG A 160 8.88 27.48 -0.46
N ARG A 161 8.37 28.15 0.58
CA ARG A 161 8.52 27.70 1.97
C ARG A 161 7.80 26.38 2.23
N MET A 162 6.58 26.21 1.69
CA MET A 162 5.88 24.92 1.76
C MET A 162 6.66 23.80 1.06
N LEU A 163 7.25 24.08 -0.10
CA LEU A 163 8.05 23.12 -0.85
C LEU A 163 9.32 22.73 -0.07
N ALA A 164 10.01 23.71 0.51
CA ALA A 164 11.18 23.44 1.34
C ALA A 164 10.83 22.56 2.55
N GLN A 165 9.71 22.84 3.23
CA GLN A 165 9.22 22.01 4.35
C GLN A 165 8.86 20.58 3.90
N GLN A 166 8.18 20.44 2.76
CA GLN A 166 7.86 19.16 2.15
C GLN A 166 9.14 18.36 1.85
N GLN A 167 10.11 18.99 1.19
CA GLN A 167 11.35 18.33 0.78
C GLN A 167 12.20 17.92 1.98
N ALA A 168 12.27 18.75 3.03
CA ALA A 168 12.95 18.40 4.27
C ALA A 168 12.36 17.13 4.89
N ARG A 169 11.02 17.00 4.92
CA ARG A 169 10.37 15.79 5.45
C ARG A 169 10.60 14.56 4.56
N VAL A 170 10.60 14.74 3.23
CA VAL A 170 10.94 13.68 2.27
C VAL A 170 12.38 13.18 2.50
N ASP A 171 13.33 14.09 2.64
CA ASP A 171 14.75 13.76 2.83
C ASP A 171 14.98 13.07 4.18
N GLU A 172 14.35 13.55 5.25
CA GLU A 172 14.38 12.93 6.58
C GLU A 172 13.84 11.50 6.55
N LEU A 173 12.66 11.29 5.94
CA LEU A 173 12.06 9.96 5.84
C LEU A 173 12.88 9.02 4.94
N ARG A 174 13.44 9.53 3.85
CA ARG A 174 14.36 8.76 3.00
C ARG A 174 15.59 8.31 3.79
N GLN A 175 16.17 9.22 4.57
CA GLN A 175 17.33 8.91 5.40
C GLN A 175 16.96 7.86 6.45
N ALA A 176 15.91 8.08 7.25
CA ALA A 176 15.56 7.22 8.37
C ALA A 176 15.02 5.84 7.96
N LYS A 177 14.22 5.77 6.89
CA LYS A 177 13.46 4.56 6.51
C LYS A 177 14.07 3.80 5.32
N TYR A 178 15.13 4.30 4.71
CA TYR A 178 15.79 3.63 3.60
C TYR A 178 17.32 3.62 3.77
N GLN A 179 17.98 4.78 3.74
CA GLN A 179 19.45 4.82 3.83
C GLN A 179 19.95 4.25 5.16
N GLY A 180 19.39 4.70 6.30
CA GLY A 180 19.77 4.22 7.62
C GLY A 180 19.49 2.74 7.85
N ILE A 181 18.48 2.17 7.15
CA ILE A 181 18.26 0.72 7.16
C ILE A 181 19.42 0.00 6.49
N LEU A 182 19.89 0.48 5.33
CA LEU A 182 21.06 -0.10 4.67
C LEU A 182 22.31 0.01 5.54
N ASP A 183 22.53 1.19 6.15
CA ASP A 183 23.70 1.45 7.01
C ASP A 183 23.72 0.53 8.24
N ALA A 184 22.55 0.21 8.80
CA ALA A 184 22.40 -0.67 9.97
C ALA A 184 22.41 -2.17 9.63
N ASN A 185 22.36 -2.56 8.35
CA ASN A 185 22.20 -3.96 7.94
C ASN A 185 23.36 -4.43 7.04
N PRO A 186 24.44 -5.00 7.59
CA PRO A 186 25.60 -5.46 6.80
C PRO A 186 25.27 -6.63 5.85
N GLY A 187 24.14 -7.31 6.06
CA GLY A 187 23.63 -8.35 5.16
C GLY A 187 23.10 -7.83 3.81
N ILE A 188 22.92 -6.51 3.66
CA ILE A 188 22.40 -5.87 2.44
C ILE A 188 23.52 -5.07 1.78
N THR A 189 23.91 -5.48 0.56
CA THR A 189 24.83 -4.70 -0.27
C THR A 189 24.06 -3.89 -1.31
N LEU A 190 24.18 -2.56 -1.27
CA LEU A 190 23.64 -1.69 -2.30
C LEU A 190 24.59 -1.60 -3.51
N VAL A 191 24.07 -1.82 -4.71
CA VAL A 191 24.76 -1.56 -5.97
C VAL A 191 24.03 -0.47 -6.74
N ARG A 192 24.75 0.61 -7.05
CA ARG A 192 24.23 1.72 -7.86
C ARG A 192 24.38 1.40 -9.35
N GLY A 193 23.27 1.21 -10.05
CA GLY A 193 23.27 0.97 -11.49
C GLY A 193 21.96 0.37 -11.99
N ARG A 194 21.82 0.33 -13.32
CA ARG A 194 20.66 -0.27 -13.99
C ARG A 194 20.93 -1.75 -14.25
N ALA A 195 20.08 -2.62 -13.69
CA ALA A 195 20.15 -4.06 -13.90
C ALA A 195 19.32 -4.49 -15.12
N ARG A 196 19.79 -5.54 -15.79
CA ARG A 196 18.98 -6.37 -16.70
C ARG A 196 19.37 -7.83 -16.57
N PHE A 197 18.47 -8.75 -16.90
CA PHE A 197 18.76 -10.17 -16.96
C PHE A 197 19.66 -10.48 -18.16
N LYS A 198 20.71 -11.27 -17.90
CA LYS A 198 21.55 -11.93 -18.91
C LYS A 198 21.21 -13.43 -19.00
N ALA A 199 20.77 -14.01 -17.88
CA ALA A 199 20.19 -15.35 -17.72
C ALA A 199 19.29 -15.34 -16.46
N PRO A 200 18.42 -16.34 -16.19
CA PRO A 200 17.44 -16.32 -15.09
C PRO A 200 17.97 -15.91 -13.71
N HIS A 201 19.24 -16.25 -13.42
CA HIS A 201 19.90 -16.02 -12.14
C HIS A 201 21.15 -15.14 -12.26
N VAL A 202 21.31 -14.47 -13.40
CA VAL A 202 22.49 -13.66 -13.73
C VAL A 202 22.05 -12.30 -14.24
N LEU A 203 22.37 -11.26 -13.46
CA LEU A 203 22.09 -9.88 -13.79
C LEU A 203 23.36 -9.19 -14.29
N GLU A 204 23.22 -8.41 -15.35
CA GLU A 204 24.20 -7.40 -15.72
C GLU A 204 23.77 -6.05 -15.15
N VAL A 205 24.64 -5.41 -14.38
CA VAL A 205 24.41 -4.08 -13.80
C VAL A 205 25.36 -3.07 -14.43
N ARG A 206 24.78 -2.12 -15.17
CA ARG A 206 25.51 -0.99 -15.72
C ARG A 206 25.46 0.18 -14.74
N ARG A 207 26.62 0.59 -14.25
CA ARG A 207 26.78 1.72 -13.33
C ARG A 207 26.77 3.05 -14.09
N ASN A 208 26.61 4.16 -13.36
CA ASN A 208 26.55 5.51 -13.96
C ASN A 208 27.88 5.94 -14.60
N ASP A 209 29.00 5.38 -14.14
CA ASP A 209 30.35 5.58 -14.72
C ASP A 209 30.59 4.74 -15.99
N GLY A 210 29.60 3.99 -16.45
CA GLY A 210 29.69 3.11 -17.61
C GLY A 210 30.25 1.72 -17.30
N ALA A 211 30.78 1.48 -16.10
CA ALA A 211 31.28 0.16 -15.71
C ALA A 211 30.14 -0.86 -15.65
N VAL A 212 30.45 -2.08 -16.09
CA VAL A 212 29.50 -3.20 -16.11
C VAL A 212 29.95 -4.24 -15.10
N ARG A 213 29.02 -4.69 -14.26
CA ARG A 213 29.25 -5.75 -13.27
C ARG A 213 28.21 -6.84 -13.42
N GLU A 214 28.66 -8.08 -13.43
CA GLU A 214 27.76 -9.23 -13.38
C GLU A 214 27.47 -9.63 -11.93
N ILE A 215 26.21 -9.97 -11.64
CA ILE A 215 25.75 -10.46 -10.34
C ILE A 215 25.03 -11.78 -10.57
N ARG A 216 25.62 -12.87 -10.06
CA ARG A 216 24.96 -14.18 -9.95
C ARG A 216 24.28 -14.25 -8.59
N ALA A 217 23.02 -14.67 -8.53
CA ALA A 217 22.24 -14.83 -7.30
C ALA A 217 21.39 -16.10 -7.36
N ASP A 218 21.09 -16.69 -6.22
CA ASP A 218 20.27 -17.91 -6.15
C ASP A 218 18.80 -17.61 -6.46
N ARG A 219 18.32 -16.43 -6.07
CA ARG A 219 16.96 -15.94 -6.32
C ARG A 219 16.98 -14.47 -6.71
N VAL A 220 16.00 -14.03 -7.49
CA VAL A 220 15.87 -12.64 -7.93
C VAL A 220 14.47 -12.12 -7.68
N LEU A 221 14.35 -10.96 -7.03
CA LEU A 221 13.12 -10.18 -6.97
C LEU A 221 13.18 -9.00 -7.94
N VAL A 222 12.18 -8.88 -8.81
CA VAL A 222 11.93 -7.69 -9.62
C VAL A 222 10.94 -6.78 -8.87
N ALA A 223 11.40 -5.61 -8.45
CA ALA A 223 10.62 -4.61 -7.70
C ALA A 223 10.80 -3.20 -8.29
N THR A 224 10.79 -3.10 -9.62
CA THR A 224 11.14 -1.89 -10.38
C THR A 224 10.05 -0.82 -10.41
N GLY A 225 8.88 -1.12 -9.83
CA GLY A 225 7.76 -0.18 -9.77
C GLY A 225 7.22 0.20 -11.16
N ALA A 226 6.69 1.42 -11.25
CA ALA A 226 6.11 1.98 -12.46
C ALA A 226 6.47 3.46 -12.61
N SER A 227 6.30 3.99 -13.83
CA SER A 227 6.51 5.40 -14.19
C SER A 227 5.23 6.02 -14.74
N PRO A 228 5.04 7.35 -14.69
CA PRO A 228 3.90 8.01 -15.31
C PRO A 228 3.74 7.59 -16.78
N ALA A 229 2.52 7.24 -17.17
CA ALA A 229 2.21 6.93 -18.56
C ALA A 229 2.01 8.24 -19.35
N VAL A 230 2.60 8.33 -20.54
CA VAL A 230 2.38 9.44 -21.47
C VAL A 230 1.62 8.89 -22.66
N LEU A 231 0.37 9.33 -22.83
CA LEU A 231 -0.45 8.92 -23.96
C LEU A 231 0.14 9.46 -25.27
N PRO A 232 -0.01 8.74 -26.40
CA PRO A 232 0.47 9.17 -27.70
C PRO A 232 -0.46 10.24 -28.31
N ILE A 233 -0.68 11.34 -27.59
CA ILE A 233 -1.46 12.49 -28.07
C ILE A 233 -0.55 13.35 -28.96
N PRO A 234 -0.96 13.69 -30.19
CA PRO A 234 -0.20 14.57 -31.07
C PRO A 234 0.25 15.87 -30.39
N GLY A 235 1.56 16.16 -30.44
CA GLY A 235 2.18 17.38 -29.90
C GLY A 235 2.48 17.35 -28.40
N LEU A 236 1.94 16.39 -27.63
CA LEU A 236 2.13 16.35 -26.17
C LEU A 236 3.60 16.14 -25.77
N LYS A 237 4.30 15.24 -26.45
CA LYS A 237 5.69 14.89 -26.09
C LYS A 237 6.66 16.05 -26.27
N GLU A 238 6.33 16.99 -27.15
CA GLU A 238 7.11 18.17 -27.48
C GLU A 238 6.82 19.36 -26.54
N THR A 239 5.88 19.21 -25.60
CA THR A 239 5.47 20.27 -24.67
C THR A 239 6.14 20.10 -23.29
N PRO A 240 6.27 21.19 -22.49
CA PRO A 240 6.84 21.12 -21.15
C PRO A 240 5.79 20.66 -20.11
N PHE A 241 5.03 19.60 -20.40
CA PHE A 241 4.00 19.10 -19.49
C PHE A 241 4.61 18.58 -18.19
N TRP A 242 3.81 18.60 -17.14
CA TRP A 242 4.14 18.00 -15.85
C TRP A 242 3.57 16.60 -15.76
N THR A 243 4.32 15.69 -15.16
CA THR A 243 3.75 14.53 -14.48
C THR A 243 3.47 14.89 -13.02
N SER A 244 3.03 13.93 -12.21
CA SER A 244 2.92 14.13 -10.76
C SER A 244 4.25 14.56 -10.13
N THR A 245 5.38 14.11 -10.66
CA THR A 245 6.71 14.43 -10.13
C THR A 245 6.98 15.93 -10.21
N GLU A 246 6.86 16.52 -11.40
CA GLU A 246 7.12 17.94 -11.62
C GLU A 246 6.10 18.82 -10.89
N ALA A 247 4.84 18.39 -10.86
CA ALA A 247 3.77 19.12 -10.15
C ALA A 247 4.04 19.22 -8.63
N LEU A 248 4.53 18.14 -8.01
CA LEU A 248 4.80 18.12 -6.56
C LEU A 248 5.97 19.02 -6.13
N VAL A 249 6.89 19.32 -7.04
CA VAL A 249 8.06 20.16 -6.79
C VAL A 249 7.96 21.54 -7.43
N ALA A 250 6.81 21.89 -8.00
CA ALA A 250 6.55 23.24 -8.50
C ALA A 250 6.64 24.26 -7.35
N ASP A 251 7.48 25.28 -7.54
CA ASP A 251 7.78 26.31 -6.53
C ASP A 251 6.81 27.51 -6.58
N ALA A 252 5.92 27.53 -7.58
CA ALA A 252 4.87 28.50 -7.79
C ALA A 252 3.54 27.82 -8.14
N ILE A 253 2.43 28.49 -7.80
CA ILE A 253 1.08 28.07 -8.20
C ILE A 253 0.74 28.72 -9.54
N PRO A 254 0.41 27.94 -10.59
CA PRO A 254 0.02 28.51 -11.87
C PRO A 254 -1.35 29.20 -11.77
N GLN A 255 -1.58 30.22 -12.60
CA GLN A 255 -2.90 30.87 -12.68
C GLN A 255 -3.99 29.89 -13.15
N HIS A 256 -3.64 29.01 -14.09
CA HIS A 256 -4.55 27.97 -14.58
C HIS A 256 -3.79 26.67 -14.85
N LEU A 257 -4.17 25.62 -14.13
CA LEU A 257 -3.71 24.26 -14.31
C LEU A 257 -4.76 23.44 -15.09
N ILE A 258 -4.37 22.85 -16.20
CA ILE A 258 -5.15 21.81 -16.88
C ILE A 258 -4.64 20.44 -16.42
N VAL A 259 -5.56 19.53 -16.11
CA VAL A 259 -5.26 18.15 -15.71
C VAL A 259 -5.84 17.19 -16.74
N LEU A 260 -5.00 16.32 -17.32
CA LEU A 260 -5.44 15.18 -18.13
C LEU A 260 -5.44 13.91 -17.28
N GLY A 261 -6.62 13.38 -16.98
CA GLY A 261 -6.86 12.21 -16.15
C GLY A 261 -7.68 12.54 -14.90
N GLY A 262 -8.92 12.07 -14.86
CA GLY A 262 -9.88 12.22 -13.76
C GLY A 262 -9.87 11.04 -12.79
N SER A 263 -8.67 10.54 -12.46
CA SER A 263 -8.45 9.48 -11.46
C SER A 263 -7.58 9.98 -10.31
N VAL A 264 -7.21 9.10 -9.38
CA VAL A 264 -6.58 9.38 -8.08
C VAL A 264 -5.55 10.52 -8.13
N VAL A 265 -4.50 10.38 -8.95
CA VAL A 265 -3.40 11.36 -9.03
C VAL A 265 -3.88 12.72 -9.54
N GLY A 266 -4.71 12.73 -10.58
CA GLY A 266 -5.19 13.96 -11.19
C GLY A 266 -6.15 14.71 -10.28
N LEU A 267 -7.03 14.00 -9.58
CA LEU A 267 -8.02 14.59 -8.68
C LEU A 267 -7.38 15.09 -7.37
N GLU A 268 -6.49 14.31 -6.76
CA GLU A 268 -5.77 14.75 -5.54
C GLU A 268 -4.93 16.01 -5.80
N LEU A 269 -4.12 16.01 -6.87
CA LEU A 269 -3.29 17.17 -7.19
C LEU A 269 -4.13 18.33 -7.72
N GLY A 270 -5.16 18.05 -8.54
CA GLY A 270 -6.09 19.06 -9.04
C GLY A 270 -6.74 19.85 -7.91
N GLN A 271 -7.33 19.16 -6.92
CA GLN A 271 -7.95 19.82 -5.78
C GLN A 271 -6.91 20.55 -4.90
N ALA A 272 -5.73 19.96 -4.70
CA ALA A 272 -4.67 20.63 -3.94
C ALA A 272 -4.22 21.94 -4.61
N PHE A 273 -4.02 21.96 -5.93
CA PHE A 273 -3.69 23.18 -6.67
C PHE A 273 -4.84 24.19 -6.67
N ALA A 274 -6.09 23.74 -6.79
CA ALA A 274 -7.27 24.61 -6.73
C ALA A 274 -7.34 25.37 -5.39
N ARG A 275 -7.20 24.64 -4.28
CA ARG A 275 -7.21 25.19 -2.92
C ARG A 275 -6.00 26.07 -2.61
N LEU A 276 -4.90 25.90 -3.35
CA LEU A 276 -3.73 26.77 -3.29
C LEU A 276 -3.83 28.00 -4.21
N GLY A 277 -4.96 28.17 -4.92
CA GLY A 277 -5.29 29.38 -5.68
C GLY A 277 -5.22 29.26 -7.21
N ALA A 278 -4.95 28.07 -7.76
CA ALA A 278 -5.02 27.88 -9.21
C ALA A 278 -6.48 27.75 -9.67
N ARG A 279 -6.82 28.32 -10.82
CA ARG A 279 -7.98 27.83 -11.59
C ARG A 279 -7.64 26.43 -12.09
N VAL A 280 -8.55 25.46 -11.99
CA VAL A 280 -8.29 24.07 -12.41
C VAL A 280 -9.37 23.58 -13.38
N THR A 281 -8.93 22.96 -14.47
CA THR A 281 -9.80 22.25 -15.41
C THR A 281 -9.32 20.80 -15.54
N VAL A 282 -10.20 19.83 -15.27
CA VAL A 282 -9.93 18.39 -15.36
C VAL A 282 -10.60 17.81 -16.59
N PHE A 283 -9.84 17.08 -17.40
CA PHE A 283 -10.33 16.29 -18.53
C PHE A 283 -10.21 14.80 -18.22
N GLU A 284 -11.32 14.08 -18.33
CA GLU A 284 -11.38 12.62 -18.26
C GLU A 284 -11.91 12.08 -19.59
N LEU A 285 -11.22 11.07 -20.13
CA LEU A 285 -11.58 10.45 -21.39
C LEU A 285 -12.86 9.63 -21.25
N LEU A 286 -13.00 8.93 -20.11
CA LEU A 286 -14.19 8.15 -19.79
C LEU A 286 -15.34 9.04 -19.36
N ASP A 287 -16.54 8.48 -19.34
CA ASP A 287 -17.80 9.18 -19.07
C ASP A 287 -17.92 9.73 -17.64
N ARG A 288 -17.07 9.26 -16.72
CA ARG A 288 -17.11 9.61 -15.30
C ARG A 288 -15.73 9.63 -14.63
N LEU A 289 -15.60 10.43 -13.57
CA LEU A 289 -14.44 10.45 -12.68
C LEU A 289 -14.31 9.11 -11.93
N LEU A 290 -13.09 8.74 -11.54
CA LEU A 290 -12.81 7.47 -10.84
C LEU A 290 -13.57 6.28 -11.46
N PRO A 291 -13.39 5.98 -12.76
CA PRO A 291 -14.26 5.08 -13.52
C PRO A 291 -14.26 3.61 -13.05
N ILE A 292 -13.31 3.24 -12.19
CA ILE A 292 -13.23 1.90 -11.55
C ILE A 292 -14.20 1.81 -10.36
N GLU A 293 -14.51 2.93 -9.71
CA GLU A 293 -15.37 3.01 -8.54
C GLU A 293 -16.86 2.99 -8.91
N ASP A 294 -17.72 2.87 -7.89
CA ASP A 294 -19.17 2.96 -8.05
C ASP A 294 -19.61 4.35 -8.55
N GLU A 295 -20.74 4.39 -9.26
CA GLU A 295 -21.23 5.60 -9.91
C GLU A 295 -21.56 6.71 -8.91
N GLU A 296 -22.07 6.32 -7.73
CA GLU A 296 -22.36 7.22 -6.63
C GLU A 296 -21.09 7.94 -6.14
N ILE A 297 -19.94 7.25 -6.11
CA ILE A 297 -18.63 7.88 -5.78
C ILE A 297 -18.29 8.90 -6.85
N SER A 298 -18.38 8.49 -8.13
CA SER A 298 -18.03 9.35 -9.26
C SER A 298 -18.85 10.64 -9.26
N GLN A 299 -20.16 10.53 -9.04
CA GLN A 299 -21.08 11.66 -9.05
C GLN A 299 -20.89 12.55 -7.83
N GLY A 300 -20.87 11.97 -6.61
CA GLY A 300 -20.71 12.75 -5.39
C GLY A 300 -19.37 13.49 -5.31
N LEU A 301 -18.29 12.87 -5.78
CA LEU A 301 -16.99 13.54 -5.85
C LEU A 301 -16.98 14.66 -6.89
N ARG A 302 -17.60 14.44 -8.06
CA ARG A 302 -17.73 15.49 -9.08
C ARG A 302 -18.44 16.72 -8.53
N GLU A 303 -19.58 16.52 -7.88
CA GLU A 303 -20.37 17.61 -7.28
C GLU A 303 -19.55 18.38 -6.23
N ALA A 304 -18.78 17.68 -5.38
CA ALA A 304 -17.92 18.32 -4.40
C ALA A 304 -16.78 19.15 -5.04
N LEU A 305 -16.15 18.64 -6.10
CA LEU A 305 -15.08 19.35 -6.81
C LEU A 305 -15.63 20.57 -7.57
N GLU A 306 -16.77 20.44 -8.25
CA GLU A 306 -17.43 21.53 -8.96
C GLU A 306 -17.93 22.63 -8.00
N ALA A 307 -18.40 22.26 -6.80
CA ALA A 307 -18.76 23.21 -5.74
C ALA A 307 -17.56 24.04 -5.25
N GLU A 308 -16.33 23.54 -5.39
CA GLU A 308 -15.08 24.27 -5.12
C GLU A 308 -14.55 25.04 -6.34
N GLY A 309 -15.30 25.08 -7.44
CA GLY A 309 -14.95 25.83 -8.65
C GLY A 309 -14.00 25.11 -9.61
N ILE A 310 -13.79 23.80 -9.43
CA ILE A 310 -13.01 22.98 -10.37
C ILE A 310 -13.90 22.64 -11.58
N GLU A 311 -13.42 22.96 -12.78
CA GLU A 311 -14.12 22.67 -14.02
C GLU A 311 -13.86 21.22 -14.45
N VAL A 312 -14.89 20.38 -14.59
CA VAL A 312 -14.76 18.95 -14.93
C VAL A 312 -15.40 18.64 -16.28
N HIS A 313 -14.63 18.03 -17.18
CA HIS A 313 -15.09 17.54 -18.49
C HIS A 313 -14.82 16.04 -18.61
N THR A 314 -15.88 15.23 -18.53
CA THR A 314 -15.83 13.79 -18.82
C THR A 314 -16.22 13.51 -20.28
N GLY A 315 -15.88 12.33 -20.79
CA GLY A 315 -16.05 12.00 -22.20
C GLY A 315 -15.22 12.88 -23.14
N PHE A 316 -14.17 13.53 -22.62
CA PHE A 316 -13.36 14.48 -23.36
C PHE A 316 -12.17 13.78 -24.02
N LYS A 317 -12.22 13.64 -25.35
CA LYS A 317 -11.10 13.09 -26.11
C LYS A 317 -10.15 14.22 -26.51
N THR A 318 -9.00 14.28 -25.86
CA THR A 318 -7.91 15.18 -26.30
C THR A 318 -7.35 14.70 -27.64
N GLU A 319 -7.43 15.53 -28.66
CA GLU A 319 -7.01 15.23 -30.04
C GLU A 319 -5.62 15.78 -30.34
N SER A 320 -5.27 16.94 -29.77
CA SER A 320 -3.91 17.49 -29.87
C SER A 320 -3.59 18.41 -28.70
N VAL A 321 -2.29 18.55 -28.43
CA VAL A 321 -1.72 19.46 -27.45
C VAL A 321 -0.66 20.31 -28.14
N ALA A 322 -0.69 21.62 -27.90
CA ALA A 322 0.37 22.53 -28.31
C ALA A 322 0.82 23.39 -27.13
N HIS A 323 2.05 23.92 -27.20
CA HIS A 323 2.55 24.91 -26.25
C HIS A 323 3.10 26.12 -27.02
N ARG A 324 2.39 27.25 -26.94
CA ARG A 324 2.67 28.48 -27.72
C ARG A 324 2.54 29.69 -26.81
N ASN A 325 3.43 30.67 -26.98
CA ASN A 325 3.42 31.92 -26.20
C ASN A 325 3.35 31.69 -24.66
N GLY A 326 4.01 30.63 -24.17
CA GLY A 326 4.04 30.28 -22.75
C GLY A 326 2.75 29.65 -22.19
N ARG A 327 1.83 29.21 -23.06
CA ARG A 327 0.56 28.57 -22.67
C ARG A 327 0.35 27.26 -23.40
N PHE A 328 -0.35 26.34 -22.74
CA PHE A 328 -0.87 25.12 -23.34
C PHE A 328 -2.16 25.41 -24.07
N GLU A 329 -2.35 24.79 -25.23
CA GLU A 329 -3.59 24.72 -26.00
C GLU A 329 -4.00 23.24 -26.09
N ILE A 330 -5.18 22.90 -25.58
CA ILE A 330 -5.73 21.54 -25.56
C ILE A 330 -6.95 21.52 -26.47
N ALA A 331 -6.83 20.84 -27.61
CA ALA A 331 -7.94 20.67 -28.55
C ALA A 331 -8.58 19.29 -28.38
N GLY A 332 -9.91 19.25 -28.36
CA GLY A 332 -10.68 18.01 -28.27
C GLY A 332 -12.18 18.28 -28.36
N ASN A 333 -12.93 17.33 -28.94
CA ASN A 333 -14.38 17.42 -29.10
C ASN A 333 -14.85 18.75 -29.74
N GLY A 334 -14.09 19.28 -30.70
CA GLY A 334 -14.40 20.56 -31.38
C GLY A 334 -14.23 21.82 -30.51
N LYS A 335 -13.62 21.71 -29.32
CA LYS A 335 -13.31 22.84 -28.43
C LYS A 335 -11.80 22.96 -28.21
N THR A 336 -11.37 24.16 -27.87
CA THR A 336 -9.98 24.45 -27.48
C THR A 336 -9.96 25.12 -26.11
N PHE A 337 -9.15 24.57 -25.21
CA PHE A 337 -8.91 25.12 -23.88
C PHE A 337 -7.48 25.62 -23.78
N THR A 338 -7.24 26.65 -22.97
CA THR A 338 -5.89 27.19 -22.76
C THR A 338 -5.55 27.26 -21.28
N GLY A 339 -4.29 26.99 -20.93
CA GLY A 339 -3.82 26.96 -19.54
C GLY A 339 -2.34 27.32 -19.43
N GLU A 340 -1.87 27.66 -18.23
CA GLU A 340 -0.45 27.98 -17.99
C GLU A 340 0.40 26.71 -17.79
N ARG A 341 -0.20 25.68 -17.17
CA ARG A 341 0.43 24.39 -16.92
C ARG A 341 -0.49 23.25 -17.30
N LEU A 342 0.10 22.13 -17.68
CA LEU A 342 -0.57 20.88 -18.01
C LEU A 342 -0.01 19.77 -17.12
N LEU A 343 -0.86 19.14 -16.30
CA LEU A 343 -0.56 17.92 -15.56
C LEU A 343 -1.11 16.72 -16.33
N VAL A 344 -0.25 15.78 -16.70
CA VAL A 344 -0.61 14.50 -17.30
C VAL A 344 -0.62 13.42 -16.21
N ALA A 345 -1.82 12.94 -15.88
CA ALA A 345 -2.10 11.96 -14.83
C ALA A 345 -2.93 10.78 -15.37
N THR A 346 -2.58 10.28 -16.56
CA THR A 346 -3.36 9.29 -17.33
C THR A 346 -3.01 7.83 -17.03
N GLY A 347 -2.39 7.58 -15.88
CA GLY A 347 -2.00 6.25 -15.42
C GLY A 347 -0.48 6.07 -15.28
N ARG A 348 -0.08 4.82 -15.02
CA ARG A 348 1.33 4.44 -14.77
C ARG A 348 1.65 3.16 -15.53
N ARG A 349 2.87 3.08 -16.07
CA ARG A 349 3.37 1.93 -16.82
C ARG A 349 4.44 1.18 -16.02
N PRO A 350 4.37 -0.17 -15.92
CA PRO A 350 5.41 -0.99 -15.32
C PRO A 350 6.79 -0.73 -15.91
N ASN A 351 7.82 -0.67 -15.06
CA ASN A 351 9.20 -0.46 -15.47
C ASN A 351 9.89 -1.79 -15.84
N THR A 352 9.50 -2.37 -16.98
CA THR A 352 9.91 -3.74 -17.38
C THR A 352 10.62 -3.85 -18.73
N ALA A 353 10.49 -2.84 -19.60
CA ALA A 353 10.96 -2.90 -20.99
C ALA A 353 12.46 -3.20 -21.14
N ASP A 354 13.31 -2.60 -20.31
CA ASP A 354 14.78 -2.72 -20.43
C ASP A 354 15.38 -3.82 -19.54
N LEU A 355 14.54 -4.66 -18.92
CA LEU A 355 15.00 -5.67 -17.97
C LEU A 355 15.49 -6.96 -18.62
N GLY A 356 15.29 -7.17 -19.93
CA GLY A 356 15.67 -8.41 -20.60
C GLY A 356 14.83 -9.63 -20.18
N LEU A 357 13.58 -9.41 -19.77
CA LEU A 357 12.65 -10.46 -19.31
C LEU A 357 12.34 -11.50 -20.40
N GLU A 358 12.19 -11.05 -21.65
CA GLU A 358 11.93 -11.92 -22.79
C GLU A 358 13.06 -12.94 -23.00
N ALA A 359 14.32 -12.50 -22.85
CA ALA A 359 15.49 -13.35 -23.03
C ALA A 359 15.58 -14.51 -22.02
N ILE A 360 14.90 -14.38 -20.87
CA ILE A 360 14.82 -15.43 -19.85
C ILE A 360 13.44 -16.10 -19.79
N GLY A 361 12.52 -15.72 -20.68
CA GLY A 361 11.19 -16.30 -20.79
C GLY A 361 10.20 -15.89 -19.68
N VAL A 362 10.42 -14.77 -18.97
CA VAL A 362 9.43 -14.26 -18.01
C VAL A 362 8.24 -13.67 -18.76
N LYS A 363 7.04 -14.15 -18.43
CA LYS A 363 5.78 -13.69 -19.03
C LYS A 363 5.36 -12.33 -18.51
N THR A 364 4.85 -11.50 -19.41
CA THR A 364 4.26 -10.19 -19.09
C THR A 364 2.92 -10.03 -19.77
N LEU A 365 2.00 -9.32 -19.12
CA LEU A 365 0.73 -8.89 -19.70
C LEU A 365 0.93 -7.87 -20.82
N GLY A 366 -0.13 -7.58 -21.59
CA GLY A 366 -0.07 -6.65 -22.72
C GLY A 366 0.35 -5.21 -22.39
N ASN A 367 0.23 -4.78 -21.12
CA ASN A 367 0.71 -3.49 -20.64
C ASN A 367 2.17 -3.53 -20.13
N GLY A 368 2.83 -4.68 -20.20
CA GLY A 368 4.20 -4.93 -19.72
C GLY A 368 4.31 -5.33 -18.25
N ALA A 369 3.20 -5.51 -17.52
CA ALA A 369 3.24 -5.98 -16.13
C ALA A 369 3.72 -7.44 -16.06
N ILE A 370 4.56 -7.76 -15.09
CA ILE A 370 5.04 -9.14 -14.84
C ILE A 370 3.90 -9.98 -14.27
N GLU A 371 3.65 -11.14 -14.86
CA GLU A 371 2.69 -12.12 -14.36
C GLU A 371 3.29 -12.86 -13.16
N VAL A 372 2.54 -12.90 -12.05
CA VAL A 372 2.91 -13.65 -10.85
C VAL A 372 1.73 -14.41 -10.29
N ASN A 373 2.00 -15.50 -9.59
CA ASN A 373 0.99 -16.20 -8.79
C ASN A 373 0.81 -15.55 -7.39
N GLU A 374 -0.06 -16.12 -6.56
CA GLU A 374 -0.33 -15.63 -5.19
C GLU A 374 0.90 -15.68 -4.26
N ARG A 375 1.93 -16.45 -4.62
CA ARG A 375 3.23 -16.54 -3.93
C ARG A 375 4.27 -15.57 -4.49
N LEU A 376 3.88 -14.69 -5.41
CA LEU A 376 4.72 -13.69 -6.07
C LEU A 376 5.78 -14.31 -7.01
N GLU A 377 5.61 -15.59 -7.37
CA GLU A 377 6.50 -16.31 -8.29
C GLU A 377 6.14 -15.98 -9.73
N THR A 378 7.14 -15.72 -10.57
CA THR A 378 6.96 -15.70 -12.03
C THR A 378 6.90 -17.12 -12.58
N ASN A 379 6.70 -17.28 -13.89
CA ASN A 379 6.81 -18.57 -14.55
C ASN A 379 8.26 -19.12 -14.63
N VAL A 380 9.28 -18.33 -14.27
CA VAL A 380 10.69 -18.75 -14.26
C VAL A 380 11.09 -19.08 -12.82
N PRO A 381 11.49 -20.33 -12.53
CA PRO A 381 11.85 -20.75 -11.17
C PRO A 381 12.91 -19.84 -10.54
N GLY A 382 12.67 -19.44 -9.29
CA GLY A 382 13.57 -18.58 -8.54
C GLY A 382 13.59 -17.10 -8.95
N VAL A 383 12.72 -16.70 -9.89
CA VAL A 383 12.46 -15.30 -10.23
C VAL A 383 11.07 -14.90 -9.73
N TYR A 384 11.03 -13.82 -8.95
CA TYR A 384 9.84 -13.27 -8.30
C TYR A 384 9.61 -11.83 -8.75
N ALA A 385 8.39 -11.33 -8.61
CA ALA A 385 8.09 -9.92 -8.80
C ALA A 385 7.06 -9.38 -7.81
N ALA A 386 7.23 -8.12 -7.38
CA ALA A 386 6.31 -7.47 -6.43
C ALA A 386 6.18 -5.95 -6.66
N GLY A 387 5.04 -5.39 -6.25
CA GLY A 387 4.72 -3.98 -6.41
C GLY A 387 4.27 -3.60 -7.82
N ASP A 388 4.33 -2.30 -8.16
CA ASP A 388 3.74 -1.73 -9.39
C ASP A 388 4.31 -2.28 -10.72
N CYS A 389 5.37 -3.09 -10.68
CA CYS A 389 5.86 -3.80 -11.87
C CYS A 389 5.01 -5.04 -12.24
N THR A 390 4.10 -5.43 -11.35
CA THR A 390 3.13 -6.53 -11.52
C THR A 390 1.73 -6.00 -11.84
N SER A 391 0.75 -6.89 -11.98
CA SER A 391 -0.67 -6.53 -12.13
C SER A 391 -1.40 -6.24 -10.81
N HIS A 392 -0.71 -6.35 -9.67
CA HIS A 392 -1.31 -6.06 -8.37
C HIS A 392 -1.72 -4.59 -8.21
N PRO A 393 -2.67 -4.28 -7.30
CA PRO A 393 -3.02 -2.90 -6.97
C PRO A 393 -1.80 -2.06 -6.60
N GLN A 394 -1.69 -0.89 -7.22
CA GLN A 394 -0.52 0.00 -7.11
C GLN A 394 -0.55 0.84 -5.83
N PHE A 395 -0.51 0.15 -4.69
CA PHE A 395 -0.46 0.77 -3.37
C PHE A 395 0.81 0.37 -2.63
N VAL A 396 1.39 1.32 -1.88
CA VAL A 396 2.64 1.09 -1.15
C VAL A 396 2.54 -0.05 -0.14
N TYR A 397 1.39 -0.22 0.52
CA TYR A 397 1.14 -1.30 1.48
C TYR A 397 0.98 -2.66 0.78
N VAL A 398 0.45 -2.71 -0.45
CA VAL A 398 0.41 -3.93 -1.27
C VAL A 398 1.81 -4.30 -1.74
N ALA A 399 2.59 -3.30 -2.21
CA ALA A 399 3.97 -3.50 -2.62
C ALA A 399 4.84 -4.02 -1.47
N ALA A 400 4.76 -3.39 -0.29
CA ALA A 400 5.50 -3.82 0.89
C ALA A 400 5.07 -5.22 1.36
N ALA A 401 3.76 -5.49 1.44
CA ALA A 401 3.25 -6.81 1.78
C ALA A 401 3.77 -7.88 0.80
N GLY A 402 3.67 -7.63 -0.51
CA GLY A 402 4.19 -8.51 -1.55
C GLY A 402 5.70 -8.76 -1.42
N GLY A 403 6.49 -7.71 -1.16
CA GLY A 403 7.93 -7.83 -0.92
C GLY A 403 8.27 -8.75 0.27
N THR A 404 7.57 -8.58 1.40
CA THR A 404 7.75 -9.45 2.58
C THR A 404 7.39 -10.91 2.27
N ARG A 405 6.28 -11.18 1.57
CA ARG A 405 5.87 -12.57 1.23
C ARG A 405 6.83 -13.19 0.22
N ALA A 406 7.30 -12.42 -0.76
CA ALA A 406 8.30 -12.88 -1.72
C ALA A 406 9.61 -13.29 -1.03
N ALA A 407 10.07 -12.54 -0.01
CA ALA A 407 11.23 -12.93 0.78
C ALA A 407 11.03 -14.27 1.50
N ILE A 408 9.88 -14.45 2.18
CA ILE A 408 9.53 -15.72 2.84
C ILE A 408 9.59 -16.89 1.84
N ASN A 409 8.98 -16.73 0.66
CA ASN A 409 8.96 -17.78 -0.36
C ASN A 409 10.36 -18.04 -0.96
N MET A 410 11.17 -16.99 -1.19
CA MET A 410 12.54 -17.15 -1.70
C MET A 410 13.44 -17.93 -0.72
N ASN A 411 13.19 -17.84 0.58
CA ASN A 411 13.87 -18.62 1.63
C ASN A 411 13.24 -20.00 1.91
N GLY A 412 12.29 -20.44 1.07
CA GLY A 412 11.67 -21.77 1.18
C GLY A 412 10.45 -21.85 2.09
N GLY A 413 9.93 -20.71 2.58
CA GLY A 413 8.65 -20.65 3.27
C GLY A 413 7.44 -20.69 2.33
N GLU A 414 6.25 -20.64 2.92
CA GLU A 414 4.98 -20.60 2.20
C GLU A 414 4.14 -19.42 2.68
N ALA A 415 4.03 -18.40 1.83
CA ALA A 415 3.22 -17.22 2.09
C ALA A 415 2.48 -16.78 0.83
N ALA A 416 1.18 -16.56 0.96
CA ALA A 416 0.33 -15.99 -0.08
C ALA A 416 0.04 -14.50 0.19
N LEU A 417 -0.10 -13.72 -0.87
CA LEU A 417 -0.58 -12.35 -0.81
C LEU A 417 -2.10 -12.32 -0.99
N ASP A 418 -2.80 -12.20 0.12
CA ASP A 418 -4.27 -12.08 0.12
C ASP A 418 -4.70 -10.63 -0.11
N LEU A 419 -5.44 -10.43 -1.19
CA LEU A 419 -5.87 -9.14 -1.71
C LEU A 419 -7.38 -8.90 -1.53
N ALA A 420 -8.11 -9.78 -0.83
CA ALA A 420 -9.57 -9.77 -0.78
C ALA A 420 -10.17 -8.57 -0.03
N ALA A 421 -9.47 -8.04 0.98
CA ALA A 421 -9.95 -6.96 1.85
C ALA A 421 -9.01 -5.75 1.84
N ILE A 422 -8.38 -5.45 0.71
CA ILE A 422 -7.49 -4.27 0.61
C ILE A 422 -8.32 -2.99 0.68
N PRO A 423 -7.97 -2.04 1.56
CA PRO A 423 -8.51 -0.69 1.47
C PRO A 423 -7.86 0.08 0.32
N ALA A 424 -8.61 0.96 -0.33
CA ALA A 424 -8.12 2.01 -1.20
C ALA A 424 -8.61 3.36 -0.68
N VAL A 425 -7.79 4.42 -0.80
CA VAL A 425 -8.14 5.77 -0.37
C VAL A 425 -7.67 6.79 -1.40
N VAL A 426 -8.56 7.69 -1.79
CA VAL A 426 -8.27 8.90 -2.57
C VAL A 426 -8.37 10.08 -1.63
N PHE A 427 -7.27 10.82 -1.49
CA PHE A 427 -7.14 11.91 -0.52
C PHE A 427 -7.68 13.25 -1.07
N THR A 428 -8.80 13.20 -1.79
CA THR A 428 -9.64 14.37 -2.03
C THR A 428 -10.40 14.75 -0.76
N ASP A 429 -11.15 15.83 -0.82
CA ASP A 429 -12.05 16.26 0.24
C ASP A 429 -13.44 16.57 -0.33
N PRO A 430 -14.47 15.75 -0.02
CA PRO A 430 -14.42 14.57 0.84
C PRO A 430 -13.52 13.46 0.28
N GLN A 431 -12.97 12.64 1.18
CA GLN A 431 -12.15 11.49 0.80
C GLN A 431 -13.02 10.41 0.19
N VAL A 432 -12.47 9.67 -0.77
CA VAL A 432 -13.04 8.40 -1.24
C VAL A 432 -12.29 7.27 -0.56
N ALA A 433 -13.00 6.29 -0.01
CA ALA A 433 -12.38 5.08 0.48
C ALA A 433 -13.23 3.84 0.16
N THR A 434 -12.58 2.77 -0.29
CA THR A 434 -13.25 1.52 -0.66
C THR A 434 -12.54 0.30 -0.11
N ALA A 435 -13.30 -0.77 0.18
CA ALA A 435 -12.78 -2.06 0.60
C ALA A 435 -13.68 -3.18 0.11
N GLY A 436 -13.08 -4.30 -0.28
CA GLY A 436 -13.80 -5.48 -0.75
C GLY A 436 -14.50 -5.26 -2.10
N LEU A 437 -15.68 -5.85 -2.27
CA LEU A 437 -16.42 -5.82 -3.53
C LEU A 437 -17.40 -4.64 -3.59
N ASN A 438 -17.36 -3.91 -4.69
CA ASN A 438 -18.50 -3.07 -5.07
C ASN A 438 -19.62 -3.92 -5.68
N GLU A 439 -20.82 -3.33 -5.80
CA GLU A 439 -22.02 -4.05 -6.25
C GLU A 439 -21.82 -4.67 -7.64
N ARG A 440 -21.28 -3.88 -8.57
CA ARG A 440 -21.02 -4.33 -9.94
C ARG A 440 -20.07 -5.52 -9.99
N SER A 441 -19.02 -5.50 -9.19
CA SER A 441 -18.03 -6.59 -9.13
C SER A 441 -18.58 -7.84 -8.46
N ALA A 442 -19.40 -7.70 -7.42
CA ALA A 442 -20.07 -8.83 -6.79
C ALA A 442 -21.07 -9.50 -7.74
N ARG A 443 -21.91 -8.71 -8.44
CA ARG A 443 -22.85 -9.22 -9.45
C ARG A 443 -22.15 -9.91 -10.63
N LYS A 444 -21.04 -9.34 -11.12
CA LYS A 444 -20.19 -9.98 -12.16
C LYS A 444 -19.65 -11.34 -11.74
N ARG A 445 -19.46 -11.56 -10.43
CA ARG A 445 -19.05 -12.85 -9.84
C ARG A 445 -20.23 -13.80 -9.59
N GLY A 446 -21.45 -13.44 -9.99
CA GLY A 446 -22.65 -14.25 -9.76
C GLY A 446 -23.16 -14.24 -8.31
N ILE A 447 -22.69 -13.30 -7.48
CA ILE A 447 -23.12 -13.18 -6.09
C ILE A 447 -24.42 -12.36 -6.05
N ALA A 448 -25.46 -12.93 -5.44
CA ALA A 448 -26.68 -12.20 -5.13
C ALA A 448 -26.39 -11.23 -3.99
N VAL A 449 -26.57 -9.93 -4.23
CA VAL A 449 -26.21 -8.89 -3.27
C VAL A 449 -27.41 -8.03 -2.89
N GLU A 450 -27.36 -7.57 -1.65
CA GLU A 450 -28.19 -6.50 -1.12
C GLU A 450 -27.29 -5.30 -0.80
N THR A 451 -27.70 -4.10 -1.18
CA THR A 451 -26.93 -2.88 -0.97
C THR A 451 -27.75 -1.85 -0.21
N ARG A 452 -27.05 -1.00 0.54
CA ARG A 452 -27.61 0.17 1.22
C ARG A 452 -26.68 1.35 1.09
N VAL A 453 -27.27 2.53 0.92
CA VAL A 453 -26.56 3.81 0.85
C VAL A 453 -27.15 4.70 1.94
N LEU A 454 -26.30 5.15 2.86
CA LEU A 454 -26.63 6.11 3.90
C LEU A 454 -25.96 7.45 3.56
N THR A 455 -26.75 8.46 3.24
CA THR A 455 -26.25 9.84 3.04
C THR A 455 -25.79 10.43 4.36
N LEU A 456 -24.74 11.28 4.33
CA LEU A 456 -24.10 11.78 5.56
C LEU A 456 -24.97 12.76 6.37
N ASP A 457 -26.06 13.27 5.82
CA ASP A 457 -27.10 13.98 6.57
C ASP A 457 -27.83 13.10 7.60
N ASN A 458 -27.60 11.78 7.59
CA ASN A 458 -28.04 10.85 8.63
C ASN A 458 -26.92 10.51 9.63
N VAL A 459 -25.71 11.04 9.46
CA VAL A 459 -24.57 10.75 10.35
C VAL A 459 -24.39 11.90 11.34
N PRO A 460 -24.59 11.67 12.66
CA PRO A 460 -24.52 12.72 13.67
C PRO A 460 -23.23 13.55 13.64
N ARG A 461 -22.08 12.91 13.38
CA ARG A 461 -20.80 13.62 13.27
C ARG A 461 -20.77 14.61 12.11
N ALA A 462 -21.31 14.23 10.96
CA ALA A 462 -21.38 15.08 9.77
C ALA A 462 -22.36 16.25 9.98
N LEU A 463 -23.51 15.99 10.60
CA LEU A 463 -24.45 17.03 11.03
C LEU A 463 -23.78 18.04 11.99
N ALA A 464 -23.06 17.56 13.00
CA ALA A 464 -22.34 18.41 13.95
C ALA A 464 -21.18 19.20 13.30
N ASN A 465 -20.64 18.70 12.17
CA ASN A 465 -19.65 19.41 11.38
C ASN A 465 -20.25 20.45 10.44
N PHE A 466 -21.58 20.44 10.24
CA PHE A 466 -22.26 21.18 9.17
C PHE A 466 -21.69 20.87 7.78
N ASP A 467 -21.18 19.65 7.60
CA ASP A 467 -20.70 19.14 6.32
C ASP A 467 -21.25 17.74 6.11
N THR A 468 -22.30 17.66 5.30
CA THR A 468 -23.03 16.43 4.97
C THR A 468 -22.73 15.95 3.55
N ARG A 469 -21.62 16.41 2.95
CA ARG A 469 -21.21 15.98 1.60
C ARG A 469 -20.79 14.52 1.59
N GLY A 470 -21.58 13.69 0.92
CA GLY A 470 -21.24 12.29 0.62
C GLY A 470 -22.12 11.26 1.29
N PHE A 471 -21.61 10.03 1.39
CA PHE A 471 -22.39 8.87 1.82
C PHE A 471 -21.48 7.70 2.26
N ILE A 472 -22.11 6.71 2.89
CA ILE A 472 -21.56 5.39 3.18
C ILE A 472 -22.44 4.34 2.51
N LYS A 473 -21.85 3.54 1.62
CA LYS A 473 -22.50 2.40 0.96
C LYS A 473 -21.92 1.09 1.46
N LEU A 474 -22.79 0.14 1.77
CA LEU A 474 -22.43 -1.23 2.15
C LEU A 474 -23.02 -2.22 1.15
N VAL A 475 -22.23 -3.24 0.84
CA VAL A 475 -22.60 -4.36 -0.06
C VAL A 475 -22.55 -5.64 0.74
N ALA A 476 -23.67 -6.35 0.83
CA ALA A 476 -23.78 -7.60 1.56
C ALA A 476 -24.27 -8.75 0.67
N ASP A 477 -23.88 -9.98 1.00
CA ASP A 477 -24.46 -11.19 0.42
C ASP A 477 -25.93 -11.30 0.84
N ALA A 478 -26.84 -11.45 -0.12
CA ALA A 478 -28.29 -11.45 0.14
C ALA A 478 -28.77 -12.68 0.92
N GLY A 479 -28.06 -13.80 0.85
CA GLY A 479 -28.43 -15.04 1.54
C GLY A 479 -27.88 -15.10 2.96
N THR A 480 -26.61 -14.72 3.14
CA THR A 480 -25.92 -14.87 4.43
C THR A 480 -25.80 -13.56 5.23
N GLY A 481 -26.11 -12.42 4.62
CA GLY A 481 -25.92 -11.09 5.20
C GLY A 481 -24.45 -10.72 5.44
N ARG A 482 -23.49 -11.47 4.88
CA ARG A 482 -22.05 -11.22 5.07
C ARG A 482 -21.66 -9.92 4.37
N LEU A 483 -20.90 -9.07 5.05
CA LEU A 483 -20.38 -7.86 4.46
C LEU A 483 -19.32 -8.22 3.41
N LEU A 484 -19.56 -7.83 2.17
CA LEU A 484 -18.70 -8.10 1.01
C LEU A 484 -17.84 -6.89 0.64
N GLY A 485 -18.35 -5.69 0.88
CA GLY A 485 -17.62 -4.46 0.60
C GLY A 485 -18.26 -3.21 1.17
N ALA A 486 -17.47 -2.14 1.20
CA ALA A 486 -17.88 -0.81 1.61
C ALA A 486 -17.30 0.23 0.65
N GLN A 487 -18.09 1.26 0.34
CA GLN A 487 -17.71 2.40 -0.46
C GLN A 487 -18.10 3.67 0.29
N VAL A 488 -17.14 4.53 0.59
CA VAL A 488 -17.32 5.69 1.46
C VAL A 488 -16.84 6.92 0.72
N LEU A 489 -17.71 7.94 0.65
CA LEU A 489 -17.37 9.30 0.25
C LEU A 489 -17.66 10.19 1.46
N ALA A 490 -16.63 10.59 2.21
CA ALA A 490 -16.80 11.36 3.43
C ALA A 490 -15.48 12.03 3.88
N PRO A 491 -15.54 13.09 4.71
CA PRO A 491 -14.41 13.44 5.56
C PRO A 491 -13.96 12.22 6.37
N GLU A 492 -12.65 12.00 6.45
CA GLU A 492 -12.03 10.87 7.17
C GLU A 492 -12.43 9.46 6.64
N ALA A 493 -12.87 9.35 5.39
CA ALA A 493 -13.19 8.05 4.78
C ALA A 493 -12.05 7.02 4.89
N GLY A 494 -10.79 7.47 4.81
CA GLY A 494 -9.62 6.63 4.95
C GLY A 494 -9.47 5.98 6.34
N GLU A 495 -9.99 6.61 7.39
CA GLU A 495 -10.02 6.03 8.74
C GLU A 495 -11.24 5.12 8.92
N ILE A 496 -12.40 5.56 8.41
CA ILE A 496 -13.66 4.79 8.47
C ILE A 496 -13.49 3.42 7.81
N ILE A 497 -12.89 3.39 6.62
CA ILE A 497 -12.82 2.18 5.79
C ILE A 497 -12.06 1.04 6.47
N GLN A 498 -11.13 1.35 7.37
CA GLN A 498 -10.33 0.34 8.05
C GLN A 498 -11.19 -0.56 8.96
N THR A 499 -12.28 -0.02 9.52
CA THR A 499 -13.26 -0.83 10.27
C THR A 499 -13.99 -1.81 9.34
N ALA A 500 -14.37 -1.36 8.14
CA ALA A 500 -14.99 -2.22 7.14
C ALA A 500 -14.03 -3.31 6.64
N VAL A 501 -12.74 -3.00 6.45
CA VAL A 501 -11.69 -3.98 6.11
C VAL A 501 -11.65 -5.12 7.12
N LEU A 502 -11.64 -4.81 8.43
CA LEU A 502 -11.63 -5.83 9.47
C LEU A 502 -12.93 -6.65 9.46
N ALA A 503 -14.08 -6.00 9.33
CA ALA A 503 -15.37 -6.67 9.26
C ALA A 503 -15.45 -7.65 8.07
N ILE A 504 -14.97 -7.24 6.89
CA ILE A 504 -14.89 -8.10 5.69
C ILE A 504 -13.88 -9.23 5.92
N ARG A 505 -12.70 -8.93 6.46
CA ARG A 505 -11.63 -9.90 6.71
C ARG A 505 -12.08 -11.07 7.59
N TYR A 506 -12.82 -10.76 8.64
CA TYR A 506 -13.37 -11.74 9.58
C TYR A 506 -14.77 -12.24 9.19
N GLY A 507 -15.29 -11.78 8.04
CA GLY A 507 -16.54 -12.25 7.46
C GLY A 507 -17.77 -11.97 8.32
N MET A 508 -17.79 -10.82 9.00
CA MET A 508 -18.92 -10.33 9.79
C MET A 508 -20.15 -10.10 8.91
N THR A 509 -21.34 -10.23 9.49
CA THR A 509 -22.59 -9.85 8.83
C THR A 509 -22.92 -8.38 9.07
N VAL A 510 -23.76 -7.78 8.23
CA VAL A 510 -24.30 -6.42 8.46
C VAL A 510 -25.07 -6.35 9.78
N GLY A 511 -25.78 -7.42 10.16
CA GLY A 511 -26.44 -7.51 11.46
C GLY A 511 -25.46 -7.52 12.64
N ALA A 512 -24.34 -8.24 12.53
CA ALA A 512 -23.28 -8.22 13.54
C ALA A 512 -22.67 -6.83 13.67
N LEU A 513 -22.31 -6.19 12.56
CA LEU A 513 -21.78 -4.83 12.53
C LEU A 513 -22.75 -3.80 13.14
N ALA A 514 -24.04 -3.93 12.86
CA ALA A 514 -25.10 -3.06 13.40
C ALA A 514 -25.27 -3.19 14.93
N ASN A 515 -24.90 -4.33 15.51
CA ASN A 515 -25.03 -4.65 16.93
C ASN A 515 -23.80 -4.26 17.76
N GLU A 516 -22.67 -3.96 17.11
CA GLU A 516 -21.49 -3.45 17.81
C GLU A 516 -21.72 -2.05 18.39
N ILE A 517 -21.00 -1.72 19.45
CA ILE A 517 -21.03 -0.38 20.06
C ILE A 517 -20.02 0.51 19.33
N PHE A 518 -20.52 1.57 18.71
CA PHE A 518 -19.71 2.63 18.12
C PHE A 518 -19.84 3.89 18.99
N PRO A 519 -18.75 4.65 19.21
CA PRO A 519 -18.85 5.96 19.84
C PRO A 519 -19.83 6.86 19.09
N TYR A 520 -20.69 7.58 19.82
CA TYR A 520 -21.54 8.60 19.22
C TYR A 520 -20.69 9.78 18.73
N LEU A 521 -21.09 10.42 17.62
CA LEU A 521 -20.38 11.57 17.02
C LEU A 521 -18.95 11.23 16.53
N VAL A 522 -18.78 10.06 15.91
CA VAL A 522 -17.60 9.76 15.08
C VAL A 522 -18.05 9.35 13.68
N MET A 523 -17.29 9.64 12.64
CA MET A 523 -17.72 9.30 11.27
C MET A 523 -17.88 7.79 11.06
N ALA A 524 -17.09 6.98 11.77
CA ALA A 524 -17.20 5.51 11.72
C ALA A 524 -18.55 4.98 12.23
N GLU A 525 -19.29 5.75 13.05
CA GLU A 525 -20.67 5.43 13.45
C GLU A 525 -21.58 5.27 12.22
N GLY A 526 -21.29 5.98 11.14
CA GLY A 526 -22.03 5.87 9.88
C GLY A 526 -22.00 4.45 9.27
N LEU A 527 -20.97 3.63 9.54
CA LEU A 527 -20.96 2.22 9.12
C LEU A 527 -22.05 1.42 9.86
N LYS A 528 -22.17 1.62 11.18
CA LYS A 528 -23.21 1.01 12.01
C LYS A 528 -24.60 1.46 11.56
N LEU A 529 -24.79 2.77 11.37
CA LEU A 529 -26.06 3.33 10.92
C LEU A 529 -26.46 2.79 9.55
N CYS A 530 -25.52 2.71 8.60
CA CYS A 530 -25.78 2.15 7.28
C CYS A 530 -26.12 0.65 7.38
N ALA A 531 -25.43 -0.11 8.21
CA ALA A 531 -25.72 -1.53 8.45
C ALA A 531 -27.12 -1.74 9.06
N GLN A 532 -27.61 -0.82 9.90
CA GLN A 532 -28.97 -0.89 10.45
C GLN A 532 -30.07 -0.75 9.39
N THR A 533 -29.82 0.01 8.30
CA THR A 533 -30.79 0.20 7.21
C THR A 533 -31.15 -1.08 6.45
N PHE A 534 -30.41 -2.17 6.65
CA PHE A 534 -30.76 -3.48 6.10
C PHE A 534 -32.00 -4.09 6.77
N THR A 535 -32.34 -3.68 8.00
CA THR A 535 -33.42 -4.30 8.79
C THR A 535 -34.50 -3.34 9.26
N LYS A 536 -34.24 -2.03 9.25
CA LYS A 536 -35.15 -0.99 9.73
C LYS A 536 -34.91 0.33 9.01
N ASP A 537 -35.90 1.21 9.03
CA ASP A 537 -35.70 2.60 8.64
C ASP A 537 -34.85 3.33 9.70
N VAL A 538 -33.92 4.16 9.26
CA VAL A 538 -33.03 4.97 10.12
C VAL A 538 -33.53 6.41 10.20
N LYS A 539 -34.53 6.80 9.41
CA LYS A 539 -35.22 8.09 9.49
C LYS A 539 -36.15 8.22 10.68
#